data_AF-A0A1Y3CEL5-F1
#
_entry.id   AF-A0A1Y3CEL5-F1
#
_cell.length_a   1.000
_cell.length_b   1.000
_cell.length_c   1.000
_cell.angle_alpha   90.00
_cell.angle_beta   90.00
_cell.angle_gamma   90.00
#
_symmetry.space_group_name_H-M   'P 1'
#
loop_
_entity.id
_entity.type
_entity.pdbx_description
1 polymer ?
#
loop_
_entity_poly.entity_id
_entity_poly.type
_entity_poly.pdbx_seq_one_letter_code
_entity_poly.pdbx_strand_id
1 'polypeptide(L)'
;MRENTQQIIQRIGETDQLYLQGNTPKLALERAELRMQLVTLSIVRQEQLHFLQEAVVLLEQGRIEFEEMPLSLYMNLSMHLAKAYMLYFEITKEQRFALITQQILKPITHDQYGDIYFFLAYASAVKNETALTRHWLTKYSKTADFDLVLVQEHPAFHPFREHDWFVHLVKSKVH
;
A
#
# COMPACT_ATOMS: atom_id res chain seq x y z
N MET A 1 13.86 3.15 19.27
CA MET A 1 13.49 3.97 18.09
C MET A 1 14.71 4.53 17.35
N ARG A 2 15.61 5.30 17.97
CA ARG A 2 16.81 5.85 17.29
C ARG A 2 17.74 4.80 16.67
N GLU A 3 18.00 3.69 17.36
CA GLU A 3 18.84 2.60 16.84
C GLU A 3 18.24 1.95 15.58
N ASN A 4 16.91 1.83 15.51
CA ASN A 4 16.21 1.31 14.33
C ASN A 4 16.35 2.28 13.13
N THR A 5 16.21 3.59 13.36
CA THR A 5 16.42 4.60 12.31
C THR A 5 17.85 4.60 11.76
N GLN A 6 18.86 4.45 12.63
CA GLN A 6 20.27 4.37 12.18
C GLN A 6 20.53 3.15 11.30
N GLN A 7 19.98 1.98 11.68
CA GLN A 7 20.08 0.75 10.88
C GLN A 7 19.42 0.92 9.51
N ILE A 8 18.24 1.54 9.44
CA ILE A 8 17.55 1.81 8.17
C ILE A 8 18.39 2.74 7.29
N ILE A 9 18.93 3.84 7.83
CA ILE A 9 19.76 4.79 7.07
C ILE A 9 21.03 4.11 6.55
N GLN A 10 21.69 3.30 7.39
CA GLN A 10 22.86 2.53 6.96
C GLN A 10 22.48 1.58 5.80
N ARG A 11 21.36 0.87 5.92
CA ARG A 11 20.90 -0.06 4.88
C ARG A 11 20.51 0.65 3.58
N ILE A 12 19.99 1.88 3.67
CA ILE A 12 19.76 2.74 2.49
C ILE A 12 21.10 3.02 1.79
N GLY A 13 22.13 3.42 2.53
CA GLY A 13 23.47 3.67 1.96
C GLY A 13 24.06 2.43 1.30
N GLU A 14 23.93 1.26 1.92
CA GLU A 14 24.38 -0.02 1.34
C GLU A 14 23.64 -0.36 0.05
N THR A 15 22.31 -0.23 0.04
CA THR A 15 21.49 -0.57 -1.13
C THR A 15 21.63 0.44 -2.27
N ASP A 16 21.90 1.71 -1.97
CA ASP A 16 22.24 2.72 -2.97
C ASP A 16 23.62 2.44 -3.60
N GLN A 17 24.59 1.93 -2.83
CA GLN A 17 25.87 1.49 -3.38
C GLN A 17 25.73 0.23 -4.25
N LEU A 18 24.86 -0.71 -3.85
CA LEU A 18 24.54 -1.89 -4.66
C LEU A 18 23.89 -1.49 -6.00
N TYR A 19 23.05 -0.45 -6.02
CA TYR A 19 22.43 0.04 -7.25
C TYR A 19 23.47 0.46 -8.29
N LEU A 20 24.57 1.08 -7.86
CA LEU A 20 25.69 1.46 -8.74
C LEU A 20 26.41 0.25 -9.35
N GLN A 21 26.30 -0.93 -8.74
CA GLN A 21 26.86 -2.19 -9.26
C GLN A 21 25.90 -2.93 -10.20
N GLY A 22 24.62 -2.54 -10.21
CA GLY A 22 23.58 -3.12 -11.04
C GLY A 22 22.24 -3.11 -10.32
N ASN A 23 21.21 -2.57 -10.99
CA ASN A 23 19.87 -2.59 -10.44
C ASN A 23 19.19 -3.94 -10.68
N THR A 24 18.32 -4.34 -9.76
CA THR A 24 17.41 -5.47 -9.94
C THR A 24 16.05 -5.08 -9.38
N PRO A 25 14.94 -5.68 -9.84
CA PRO A 25 13.63 -5.30 -9.30
C PRO A 25 13.48 -5.63 -7.81
N LYS A 26 14.23 -6.62 -7.30
CA LYS A 26 14.30 -6.92 -5.87
C LYS A 26 15.03 -5.83 -5.09
N LEU A 27 16.13 -5.30 -5.64
CA LEU A 27 16.85 -4.19 -5.03
C LEU A 27 16.02 -2.90 -5.06
N ALA A 28 15.32 -2.63 -6.16
CA ALA A 28 14.40 -1.49 -6.24
C ALA A 28 13.28 -1.56 -5.18
N LEU A 29 12.69 -2.75 -4.99
CA LEU A 29 11.70 -3.00 -3.94
C LEU A 29 12.28 -2.73 -2.54
N GLU A 30 13.44 -3.32 -2.20
CA GLU A 30 14.09 -3.13 -0.90
C GLU A 30 14.41 -1.65 -0.63
N ARG A 31 14.97 -0.96 -1.62
CA ARG A 31 15.29 0.48 -1.52
C ARG A 31 14.05 1.31 -1.21
N ALA A 32 12.93 1.00 -1.85
CA ALA A 32 11.67 1.70 -1.61
C ALA A 32 11.07 1.38 -0.23
N GLU A 33 11.09 0.11 0.19
CA GLU A 33 10.62 -0.32 1.51
C GLU A 33 11.36 0.40 2.64
N LEU A 34 12.67 0.55 2.55
CA LEU A 34 13.47 1.28 3.53
C LEU A 34 13.03 2.76 3.65
N ARG A 35 12.75 3.41 2.52
CA ARG A 35 12.25 4.80 2.51
C ARG A 35 10.85 4.89 3.08
N MET A 36 9.97 3.94 2.76
CA MET A 36 8.65 3.85 3.38
C MET A 36 8.71 3.62 4.91
N GLN A 37 9.72 2.90 5.41
CA GLN A 37 9.95 2.79 6.86
C GLN A 37 10.37 4.14 7.48
N LEU A 38 11.17 4.95 6.78
CA LEU A 38 11.48 6.30 7.26
C LEU A 38 10.25 7.23 7.28
N VAL A 39 9.30 7.05 6.36
CA VAL A 39 8.01 7.78 6.38
C VAL A 39 7.24 7.51 7.66
N THR A 40 7.17 6.25 8.10
CA THR A 40 6.42 5.89 9.32
C THR A 40 7.13 6.32 10.61
N LEU A 41 8.47 6.47 10.56
CA LEU A 41 9.28 6.90 11.70
C LEU A 41 9.39 8.42 11.83
N SER A 42 9.33 9.16 10.71
CA SER A 42 9.43 10.62 10.75
C SER A 42 8.15 11.25 11.29
N ILE A 43 8.32 12.29 12.11
CA ILE A 43 7.23 13.17 12.58
C ILE A 43 7.15 14.46 11.76
N VAL A 44 8.10 14.68 10.84
CA VAL A 44 8.22 15.90 10.05
C VAL A 44 7.58 15.66 8.69
N ARG A 45 6.46 16.36 8.43
CA ARG A 45 5.69 16.20 7.19
C ARG A 45 6.54 16.34 5.91
N GLN A 46 7.49 17.28 5.89
CA GLN A 46 8.34 17.50 4.72
C GLN A 46 9.28 16.30 4.46
N GLU A 47 9.85 15.71 5.50
CA GLU A 47 10.68 14.51 5.38
C GLU A 47 9.85 13.31 4.92
N GLN A 48 8.66 13.13 5.49
CA GLN A 48 7.73 12.07 5.05
C GLN A 48 7.42 12.17 3.56
N LEU A 49 7.11 13.37 3.06
CA LEU A 49 6.84 13.59 1.64
C LEU A 49 8.07 13.34 0.76
N HIS A 50 9.25 13.72 1.23
CA HIS A 50 10.51 13.47 0.53
C HIS A 50 10.80 11.96 0.40
N PHE A 51 10.75 11.22 1.51
CA PHE A 51 10.96 9.77 1.48
C PHE A 51 9.90 9.03 0.65
N LEU A 52 8.63 9.46 0.72
CA LEU A 52 7.58 8.91 -0.14
C LEU A 52 7.86 9.17 -1.63
N GLN A 53 8.41 10.33 -1.97
CA GLN A 53 8.71 10.67 -3.37
C GLN A 53 9.80 9.74 -3.90
N GLU A 54 10.86 9.54 -3.13
CA GLU A 54 11.91 8.58 -3.49
C GLU A 54 11.36 7.16 -3.61
N ALA A 55 10.55 6.71 -2.66
CA ALA A 55 9.95 5.38 -2.68
C ALA A 55 9.07 5.16 -3.92
N VAL A 56 8.21 6.12 -4.27
CA VAL A 56 7.35 6.04 -5.46
C VAL A 56 8.20 5.94 -6.73
N VAL A 57 9.22 6.79 -6.90
CA VAL A 57 10.09 6.73 -8.08
C VAL A 57 10.76 5.36 -8.22
N LEU A 58 11.30 4.83 -7.12
CA LEU A 58 11.95 3.50 -7.11
C LEU A 58 10.97 2.38 -7.47
N LEU A 59 9.73 2.43 -6.98
CA LEU A 59 8.71 1.43 -7.25
C LEU A 59 8.17 1.53 -8.68
N GLU A 60 7.97 2.74 -9.21
CA GLU A 60 7.55 2.95 -10.59
C GLU A 60 8.62 2.47 -11.57
N GLN A 61 9.87 2.90 -11.38
CA GLN A 61 11.00 2.44 -12.18
C GLN A 61 11.16 0.92 -12.08
N GLY A 62 11.10 0.38 -10.86
CA GLY A 62 11.19 -1.05 -10.61
C GLY A 62 10.17 -1.89 -11.39
N ARG A 63 8.98 -1.35 -11.68
CA ARG A 63 7.92 -2.06 -12.44
C ARG A 63 8.10 -2.04 -13.96
N ILE A 64 8.91 -1.13 -14.51
CA ILE A 64 8.99 -0.88 -15.96
C ILE A 64 10.40 -1.00 -16.54
N GLU A 65 11.44 -0.89 -15.72
CA GLU A 65 12.85 -0.87 -16.17
C GLU A 65 13.33 -2.26 -16.64
N PHE A 66 12.67 -3.33 -16.19
CA PHE A 66 13.13 -4.70 -16.41
C PHE A 66 12.23 -5.44 -17.41
N GLU A 67 12.85 -5.98 -18.48
CA GLU A 67 12.15 -6.74 -19.52
C GLU A 67 11.55 -8.06 -19.01
N GLU A 68 12.25 -8.73 -18.07
CA GLU A 68 11.79 -9.97 -17.45
C GLU A 68 11.74 -9.84 -15.92
N MET A 69 10.59 -10.19 -15.34
CA MET A 69 10.40 -10.21 -13.89
C MET A 69 9.41 -11.31 -13.49
N PRO A 70 9.66 -12.04 -12.39
CA PRO A 70 8.65 -12.93 -11.81
C PRO A 70 7.36 -12.15 -11.49
N LEU A 71 6.20 -12.72 -11.83
CA LEU A 71 4.90 -12.10 -11.56
C LEU A 71 4.75 -11.73 -10.08
N SER A 72 5.20 -12.58 -9.16
CA SER A 72 5.16 -12.30 -7.72
C SER A 72 5.91 -11.02 -7.32
N LEU A 73 7.05 -10.74 -7.96
CA LEU A 73 7.83 -9.53 -7.69
C LEU A 73 7.15 -8.29 -8.29
N TYR A 74 6.54 -8.41 -9.47
CA TYR A 74 5.73 -7.34 -10.06
C TYR A 74 4.53 -6.99 -9.19
N MET A 75 3.88 -8.02 -8.62
CA MET A 75 2.78 -7.86 -7.67
C MET A 75 3.24 -7.16 -6.40
N ASN A 76 4.37 -7.56 -5.83
CA ASN A 76 4.94 -6.90 -4.65
C ASN A 76 5.26 -5.42 -4.89
N LEU A 77 5.88 -5.09 -6.03
CA LEU A 77 6.16 -3.71 -6.42
C LEU A 77 4.86 -2.90 -6.59
N SER A 78 3.85 -3.48 -7.25
CA SER A 78 2.55 -2.83 -7.46
C SER A 78 1.81 -2.58 -6.14
N MET A 79 1.86 -3.54 -5.22
CA MET A 79 1.28 -3.40 -3.88
C MET A 79 1.98 -2.34 -3.04
N HIS A 80 3.32 -2.32 -3.04
CA HIS A 80 4.08 -1.29 -2.34
C HIS A 80 3.83 0.10 -2.92
N LEU A 81 3.71 0.21 -4.25
CA LEU A 81 3.40 1.47 -4.92
C LEU A 81 2.01 1.99 -4.52
N ALA A 82 1.00 1.11 -4.54
CA ALA A 82 -0.35 1.44 -4.06
C ALA A 82 -0.34 1.90 -2.59
N LYS A 83 0.40 1.20 -1.72
CA LYS A 83 0.56 1.58 -0.31
C LYS A 83 1.23 2.95 -0.16
N ALA A 84 2.29 3.24 -0.93
CA ALA A 84 2.96 4.53 -0.92
C ALA A 84 2.01 5.67 -1.32
N TYR A 85 1.14 5.46 -2.33
CA TYR A 85 0.12 6.44 -2.68
C TYR A 85 -0.96 6.61 -1.60
N MET A 86 -1.40 5.55 -0.94
CA MET A 86 -2.32 5.72 0.18
C MET A 86 -1.67 6.43 1.37
N LEU A 87 -0.36 6.26 1.62
CA LEU A 87 0.38 7.09 2.58
C LEU A 87 0.44 8.56 2.17
N TYR A 88 0.65 8.85 0.88
CA TYR A 88 0.53 10.21 0.35
C TYR A 88 -0.85 10.79 0.65
N PHE A 89 -1.92 10.04 0.38
CA PHE A 89 -3.27 10.45 0.75
C PHE A 89 -3.38 10.71 2.25
N GLU A 90 -2.85 9.85 3.12
CA GLU A 90 -2.96 10.05 4.56
C GLU A 90 -2.30 11.35 5.04
N ILE A 91 -1.21 11.77 4.39
CA ILE A 91 -0.48 13.00 4.74
C ILE A 91 -1.08 14.25 4.09
N THR A 92 -1.54 14.17 2.84
CA THR A 92 -1.97 15.36 2.08
C THR A 92 -3.48 15.50 1.97
N LYS A 93 -4.22 14.41 2.16
CA LYS A 93 -5.66 14.25 1.95
C LYS A 93 -6.11 14.51 0.51
N GLU A 94 -5.20 14.46 -0.46
CA GLU A 94 -5.52 14.63 -1.87
C GLU A 94 -6.10 13.35 -2.49
N GLN A 95 -7.36 13.41 -2.94
CA GLN A 95 -8.08 12.24 -3.47
C GLN A 95 -7.44 11.60 -4.72
N ARG A 96 -6.61 12.35 -5.46
CA ARG A 96 -5.90 11.82 -6.64
C ARG A 96 -5.09 10.57 -6.32
N PHE A 97 -4.55 10.45 -5.12
CA PHE A 97 -3.74 9.30 -4.73
C PHE A 97 -4.58 8.03 -4.52
N ALA A 98 -5.84 8.16 -4.08
CA ALA A 98 -6.78 7.05 -4.08
C ALA A 98 -7.16 6.62 -5.52
N LEU A 99 -7.29 7.57 -6.45
CA LEU A 99 -7.51 7.25 -7.86
C LEU A 99 -6.33 6.48 -8.46
N ILE A 100 -5.09 6.93 -8.23
CA ILE A 100 -3.87 6.25 -8.71
C ILE A 100 -3.78 4.84 -8.12
N THR A 101 -4.06 4.69 -6.82
CA THR A 101 -4.12 3.38 -6.16
C THR A 101 -5.09 2.43 -6.88
N GLN A 102 -6.29 2.90 -7.24
CA GLN A 102 -7.23 2.09 -8.01
C GLN A 102 -6.72 1.74 -9.41
N GLN A 103 -6.05 2.67 -10.08
CA GLN A 103 -5.49 2.45 -11.43
C GLN A 103 -4.37 1.39 -11.40
N ILE A 104 -3.58 1.34 -10.33
CA ILE A 104 -2.53 0.33 -10.15
C ILE A 104 -3.13 -1.04 -9.84
N LEU A 105 -4.10 -1.10 -8.92
CA LEU A 105 -4.55 -2.37 -8.34
C LEU A 105 -5.67 -3.08 -9.12
N LYS A 106 -6.57 -2.34 -9.79
CA LYS A 106 -7.69 -2.96 -10.53
C LYS A 106 -7.23 -3.99 -11.59
N PRO A 107 -6.19 -3.71 -12.41
CA PRO A 107 -5.72 -4.65 -13.44
C PRO A 107 -5.18 -5.98 -12.88
N ILE A 108 -4.74 -6.00 -11.62
CA ILE A 108 -4.07 -7.16 -11.00
C ILE A 108 -4.96 -7.90 -9.99
N THR A 109 -6.27 -7.64 -10.00
CA THR A 109 -7.23 -8.28 -9.09
C THR A 109 -7.46 -9.77 -9.33
N HIS A 110 -7.04 -10.29 -10.49
CA HIS A 110 -7.22 -11.68 -10.88
C HIS A 110 -6.38 -12.66 -10.06
N ASP A 111 -5.29 -12.18 -9.44
CA ASP A 111 -4.35 -13.01 -8.69
C ASP A 111 -4.76 -13.25 -7.22
N GLN A 112 -5.96 -12.82 -6.81
CA GLN A 112 -6.63 -13.14 -5.54
C GLN A 112 -5.88 -12.82 -4.23
N TYR A 113 -4.91 -11.91 -4.25
CA TYR A 113 -4.28 -11.43 -3.01
C TYR A 113 -5.26 -10.60 -2.17
N GLY A 114 -5.45 -10.93 -0.89
CA GLY A 114 -6.42 -10.25 -0.02
C GLY A 114 -6.12 -8.77 0.15
N ASP A 115 -4.85 -8.41 0.29
CA ASP A 115 -4.41 -7.02 0.45
C ASP A 115 -4.85 -6.12 -0.71
N ILE A 116 -4.90 -6.65 -1.96
CA ILE A 116 -5.38 -5.89 -3.11
C ILE A 116 -6.83 -5.44 -2.87
N TYR A 117 -7.68 -6.35 -2.39
CA TYR A 117 -9.08 -6.04 -2.12
C TYR A 117 -9.23 -5.06 -0.95
N PHE A 118 -8.39 -5.16 0.09
CA PHE A 118 -8.37 -4.19 1.17
C PHE A 118 -8.04 -2.77 0.67
N PHE A 119 -6.93 -2.61 -0.07
CA PHE A 119 -6.52 -1.30 -0.57
C PHE A 119 -7.50 -0.73 -1.61
N LEU A 120 -8.13 -1.57 -2.44
CA LEU A 120 -9.21 -1.13 -3.33
C LEU A 120 -10.44 -0.67 -2.57
N ALA A 121 -10.84 -1.37 -1.51
CA ALA A 121 -11.93 -0.94 -0.64
C ALA A 121 -11.61 0.40 0.02
N TYR A 122 -10.41 0.54 0.57
CA TYR A 122 -9.94 1.76 1.22
C TYR A 122 -9.91 2.94 0.23
N ALA A 123 -9.31 2.78 -0.95
CA ALA A 123 -9.30 3.83 -1.96
C ALA A 123 -10.71 4.21 -2.44
N SER A 124 -11.62 3.25 -2.59
CA SER A 124 -13.03 3.52 -2.89
C SER A 124 -13.75 4.26 -1.76
N ALA A 125 -13.49 3.90 -0.50
CA ALA A 125 -14.08 4.55 0.66
C ALA A 125 -13.68 6.03 0.75
N VAL A 126 -12.39 6.32 0.57
CA VAL A 126 -11.86 7.69 0.52
C VAL A 126 -12.52 8.55 -0.57
N LYS A 127 -12.89 7.91 -1.69
CA LYS A 127 -13.59 8.55 -2.81
C LYS A 127 -15.11 8.58 -2.64
N ASN A 128 -15.65 8.16 -1.50
CA ASN A 128 -17.09 8.04 -1.22
C ASN A 128 -17.83 7.11 -2.19
N GLU A 129 -17.14 6.10 -2.74
CA GLU A 129 -17.72 5.11 -3.66
C GLU A 129 -18.29 3.91 -2.87
N THR A 130 -19.44 4.10 -2.22
CA THR A 130 -20.02 3.09 -1.30
C THR A 130 -20.21 1.71 -1.94
N ALA A 131 -20.74 1.65 -3.17
CA ALA A 131 -20.97 0.39 -3.86
C ALA A 131 -19.67 -0.38 -4.13
N LEU A 132 -18.61 0.32 -4.54
CA LEU A 132 -17.29 -0.28 -4.78
C LEU A 132 -16.61 -0.67 -3.46
N THR A 133 -16.73 0.16 -2.43
CA THR A 133 -16.22 -0.16 -1.09
C THR A 133 -16.82 -1.47 -0.59
N ARG A 134 -18.15 -1.62 -0.65
CA ARG A 134 -18.85 -2.86 -0.30
C ARG A 134 -18.38 -4.02 -1.16
N HIS A 135 -18.26 -3.83 -2.48
CA HIS A 135 -17.81 -4.88 -3.39
C HIS A 135 -16.45 -5.43 -2.99
N TRP A 136 -15.47 -4.55 -2.77
CA TRP A 136 -14.11 -4.95 -2.42
C TRP A 136 -14.00 -5.54 -1.02
N LEU A 137 -14.68 -4.98 -0.01
CA LEU A 137 -14.71 -5.59 1.32
C LEU A 137 -15.35 -6.99 1.32
N THR A 138 -16.39 -7.20 0.51
CA THR A 138 -17.04 -8.51 0.36
C THR A 138 -16.12 -9.54 -0.29
N LYS A 139 -15.22 -9.11 -1.20
CA LYS A 139 -14.18 -9.97 -1.75
C LYS A 139 -13.09 -10.24 -0.73
N TYR A 140 -12.60 -9.20 -0.07
CA TYR A 140 -11.58 -9.28 0.98
C TYR A 140 -12.00 -10.24 2.10
N SER A 141 -13.26 -10.19 2.54
CA SER A 141 -13.82 -11.07 3.57
C SER A 141 -13.84 -12.55 3.21
N LYS A 142 -13.58 -12.93 1.95
CA LYS A 142 -13.51 -14.32 1.52
C LYS A 142 -12.08 -14.85 1.41
N THR A 143 -11.08 -13.98 1.63
CA THR A 143 -9.66 -14.34 1.56
C THR A 143 -9.15 -14.83 2.91
N ALA A 144 -8.04 -15.57 2.89
CA ALA A 144 -7.34 -16.00 4.11
C ALA A 144 -6.69 -14.82 4.85
N ASP A 145 -6.40 -13.73 4.13
CA ASP A 145 -5.75 -12.52 4.66
C ASP A 145 -6.74 -11.56 5.35
N PHE A 146 -8.01 -11.95 5.51
CA PHE A 146 -9.02 -11.08 6.10
C PHE A 146 -8.72 -10.77 7.57
N ASP A 147 -8.44 -9.50 7.84
CA ASP A 147 -8.25 -8.98 9.20
C ASP A 147 -9.49 -8.18 9.64
N LEU A 148 -10.25 -8.77 10.57
CA LEU A 148 -11.45 -8.16 11.11
C LEU A 148 -11.15 -6.89 11.92
N VAL A 149 -10.07 -6.89 12.70
CA VAL A 149 -9.68 -5.77 13.55
C VAL A 149 -9.31 -4.60 12.65
N LEU A 150 -8.49 -4.85 11.62
CA LEU A 150 -8.14 -3.84 10.63
C LEU A 150 -9.38 -3.22 9.98
N VAL A 151 -10.34 -4.02 9.51
CA VAL A 151 -11.57 -3.50 8.86
C VAL A 151 -12.42 -2.68 9.83
N GLN A 152 -12.52 -3.10 11.10
CA GLN A 152 -13.28 -2.37 12.10
C GLN A 152 -12.61 -1.05 12.47
N GLU A 153 -11.30 -1.05 12.69
CA GLU A 153 -10.55 0.09 13.22
C GLU A 153 -10.19 1.13 12.15
N HIS A 154 -10.04 0.71 10.89
CA HIS A 154 -9.56 1.60 9.84
C HIS A 154 -10.50 2.81 9.61
N PRO A 155 -10.02 4.06 9.76
CA PRO A 155 -10.84 5.28 9.72
C PRO A 155 -11.71 5.42 8.47
N ALA A 156 -11.20 5.02 7.31
CA ALA A 156 -11.93 5.10 6.05
C ALA A 156 -13.25 4.30 6.04
N PHE A 157 -13.40 3.31 6.92
CA PHE A 157 -14.62 2.50 7.00
C PHE A 157 -15.59 2.90 8.10
N HIS A 158 -15.22 3.86 8.96
CA HIS A 158 -16.09 4.36 10.02
C HIS A 158 -17.46 4.85 9.51
N PRO A 159 -17.57 5.54 8.35
CA PRO A 159 -18.86 5.96 7.81
C PRO A 159 -19.82 4.79 7.50
N PHE A 160 -19.30 3.56 7.35
CA PHE A 160 -20.12 2.39 7.00
C PHE A 160 -20.55 1.57 8.21
N ARG A 161 -20.08 1.84 9.43
CA ARG A 161 -20.31 1.00 10.61
C ARG A 161 -21.79 0.79 10.95
N GLU A 162 -22.63 1.76 10.62
CA GLU A 162 -24.08 1.70 10.85
C GLU A 162 -24.87 1.11 9.67
N HIS A 163 -24.21 0.87 8.53
CA HIS A 163 -24.90 0.26 7.40
C HIS A 163 -25.10 -1.24 7.63
N ASP A 164 -26.31 -1.73 7.38
CA ASP A 164 -26.68 -3.14 7.55
C ASP A 164 -25.68 -4.10 6.90
N TRP A 165 -25.24 -3.80 5.66
CA TRP A 165 -24.31 -4.66 4.94
C TRP A 165 -22.95 -4.78 5.63
N PHE A 166 -22.47 -3.73 6.30
CA PHE A 166 -21.20 -3.72 7.00
C PHE A 166 -21.33 -4.47 8.33
N VAL A 167 -22.43 -4.23 9.06
CA VAL A 167 -22.76 -4.98 10.28
C VAL A 167 -22.85 -6.48 9.98
N HIS A 168 -23.49 -6.87 8.89
CA HIS A 168 -23.56 -8.27 8.46
C HIS A 168 -22.18 -8.84 8.08
N LEU A 169 -21.37 -8.07 7.34
CA LEU A 169 -20.01 -8.47 6.97
C LEU A 169 -19.16 -8.76 8.22
N VAL A 170 -19.17 -7.85 9.18
CA VAL A 170 -18.45 -7.99 10.46
C VAL A 170 -18.97 -9.17 11.28
N LYS A 171 -20.30 -9.26 11.51
CA LYS A 171 -20.89 -10.35 12.32
C LYS A 171 -20.62 -11.73 11.74
N SER A 172 -20.62 -11.87 10.42
CA SER A 172 -20.34 -13.16 9.75
C SER A 172 -18.94 -13.71 10.02
N LYS A 173 -18.05 -12.93 10.64
CA LYS A 173 -16.65 -13.26 10.92
C LYS A 173 -16.32 -13.36 12.41
N VAL A 174 -17.29 -13.13 13.28
CA VAL A 174 -17.16 -13.25 14.75
C VAL A 174 -17.56 -14.65 15.25
N HIS A 175 -17.72 -15.62 14.33
CA HIS A 175 -18.13 -17.00 14.61
C HIS A 175 -17.08 -18.01 14.14
#